data_AF-A0A6F9WSS5-F1
#
_entry.id   AF-A0A6F9WSS5-F1
#
_cell.length_a   1.000
_cell.length_b   1.000
_cell.length_c   1.000
_cell.angle_alpha   90.00
_cell.angle_beta   90.00
_cell.angle_gamma   90.00
#
_symmetry.space_group_name_H-M   'P 1'
#
loop_
_entity.id
_entity.type
_entity.pdbx_description
1 polymer ?
#
loop_
_entity_poly.entity_id
_entity_poly.type
_entity_poly.pdbx_seq_one_letter_code
_entity_poly.pdbx_strand_id
1 'polypeptide(L)'
;MNNGGQERKFPPQRQEQPGVEAEMRPRPESGADSYRGCGRLAGKVALITGGDSGIGRAVAIAYAREGADIAFAYLSEERDAGETRSLVEGEGVRCLVVRGDVGDERFCRELVEATVSRLGRLDILVNNAAEQHVARKLEDITAEQLERTFRTNIFAYFFLRGGGQNRQHRLCHRL
;
A
#
# COMPACT_ATOMS: atom_id res chain seq x y z
N MET A 1 26.61 31.68 17.85
CA MET A 1 25.58 31.41 16.84
C MET A 1 24.34 30.91 17.58
N ASN A 2 23.30 31.73 17.66
CA ASN A 2 22.05 31.41 18.36
C ASN A 2 21.27 30.39 17.51
N ASN A 3 21.18 29.14 17.97
CA ASN A 3 20.23 28.16 17.43
C ASN A 3 18.85 28.52 17.99
N GLY A 4 18.06 29.26 17.22
CA GLY A 4 16.63 29.45 17.49
C GLY A 4 15.98 28.07 17.61
N GLY A 5 15.57 27.71 18.82
CA GLY A 5 14.91 26.45 19.10
C GLY A 5 13.61 26.39 18.29
N GLN A 6 13.60 25.56 17.25
CA GLN A 6 12.34 25.21 16.60
C GLN A 6 11.48 24.49 17.62
N GLU A 7 10.32 25.07 17.94
CA GLU A 7 9.29 24.45 18.75
C GLU A 7 8.96 23.08 18.13
N ARG A 8 9.11 22.01 18.93
CA ARG A 8 8.78 20.65 18.49
C ARG A 8 7.27 20.57 18.28
N LYS A 9 6.84 20.54 17.01
CA LYS A 9 5.43 20.40 16.61
C LYS A 9 4.77 19.10 17.08
N PHE A 10 5.55 18.10 17.48
CA PHE A 10 5.06 16.77 17.84
C PHE A 10 5.71 16.24 19.13
N PRO A 11 4.98 15.47 19.95
CA PRO A 11 5.55 14.80 21.12
C PRO A 11 6.58 13.73 20.70
N PRO A 12 7.66 13.53 21.48
CA PRO A 12 8.60 12.44 21.25
C PRO A 12 7.91 11.08 21.28
N GLN A 13 8.11 10.26 20.24
CA GLN A 13 7.56 8.90 20.13
C GLN A 13 8.45 8.01 19.25
N ARG A 14 8.46 6.69 19.50
CA ARG A 14 9.19 5.68 18.72
C ARG A 14 8.39 4.37 18.72
N GLN A 15 8.38 3.67 17.59
CA GLN A 15 7.82 2.33 17.43
C GLN A 15 8.82 1.45 16.66
N GLU A 16 8.68 0.13 16.78
CA GLU A 16 9.38 -0.82 15.90
C GLU A 16 8.71 -0.86 14.53
N GLN A 17 9.44 -1.26 13.49
CA GLN A 17 8.89 -1.31 12.13
C GLN A 17 8.28 -2.68 11.80
N PRO A 18 7.16 -2.69 11.05
CA PRO A 18 6.41 -1.51 10.65
C PRO A 18 5.55 -0.97 11.81
N GLY A 19 5.36 0.35 11.83
CA GLY A 19 4.67 1.04 12.93
C GLY A 19 3.15 0.99 12.79
N VAL A 20 2.44 1.15 13.90
CA VAL A 20 0.97 1.20 13.96
C VAL A 20 0.52 2.67 13.99
N GLU A 21 -0.19 3.10 12.96
CA GLU A 21 -0.67 4.48 12.80
C GLU A 21 -1.63 4.86 13.94
N ALA A 22 -2.49 3.91 14.35
CA ALA A 22 -3.45 4.13 15.42
C ALA A 22 -2.81 4.48 16.79
N GLU A 23 -1.50 4.23 16.98
CA GLU A 23 -0.76 4.53 18.21
C GLU A 23 -0.03 5.89 18.16
N MET A 24 0.01 6.55 17.00
CA MET A 24 0.69 7.83 16.82
C MET A 24 -0.03 8.99 17.53
N ARG A 25 0.75 10.01 17.93
CA ARG A 25 0.25 11.22 18.60
C ARG A 25 0.86 12.49 17.99
N PRO A 26 0.08 13.39 17.35
CA PRO A 26 -1.31 13.19 16.93
C PRO A 26 -1.40 12.06 15.90
N ARG A 27 -2.61 11.52 15.72
CA ARG A 27 -2.86 10.58 14.63
C ARG A 27 -2.74 11.31 13.28
N PRO A 28 -2.15 10.68 12.26
CA PRO A 28 -2.19 11.20 10.90
C PRO A 28 -3.64 11.43 10.42
N GLU A 29 -3.83 12.50 9.65
CA GLU A 29 -5.09 12.78 8.97
C GLU A 29 -5.05 12.19 7.56
N SER A 30 -5.74 11.07 7.35
CA SER A 30 -5.74 10.36 6.06
C SER A 30 -6.76 10.92 5.04
N GLY A 31 -7.24 12.15 5.23
CA GLY A 31 -8.20 12.81 4.32
C GLY A 31 -9.64 12.28 4.40
N ALA A 32 -9.95 11.40 5.36
CA ALA A 32 -11.27 10.81 5.56
C ALA A 32 -12.38 11.86 5.78
N ASP A 33 -12.11 13.03 6.33
CA ASP A 33 -13.15 14.04 6.53
C ASP A 33 -13.09 15.20 5.51
N SER A 34 -11.99 15.35 4.79
CA SER A 34 -11.72 16.55 3.98
C SER A 34 -11.84 16.34 2.47
N TYR A 35 -11.63 15.12 1.96
CA TYR A 35 -11.66 14.86 0.51
C TYR A 35 -13.09 14.57 0.01
N ARG A 36 -13.51 15.17 -1.11
CA ARG A 36 -14.82 14.89 -1.75
C ARG A 36 -14.61 14.38 -3.16
N GLY A 37 -15.06 13.16 -3.43
CA GLY A 37 -14.98 12.55 -4.75
C GLY A 37 -15.94 13.17 -5.76
N CYS A 38 -15.62 13.05 -7.03
CA CYS A 38 -16.45 13.49 -8.15
C CYS A 38 -16.60 12.43 -9.25
N GLY A 39 -16.33 11.16 -8.92
CA GLY A 39 -16.54 10.00 -9.79
C GLY A 39 -15.45 9.79 -10.84
N ARG A 40 -14.25 10.35 -10.66
CA ARG A 40 -13.17 10.31 -11.67
C ARG A 40 -12.64 8.91 -11.94
N LEU A 41 -12.82 7.99 -11.00
CA LEU A 41 -12.33 6.61 -11.07
C LEU A 41 -13.48 5.59 -11.05
N ALA A 42 -14.70 6.02 -11.37
CA ALA A 42 -15.88 5.16 -11.35
C ALA A 42 -15.65 3.89 -12.19
N GLY A 43 -15.85 2.73 -11.55
CA GLY A 43 -15.72 1.41 -12.18
C GLY A 43 -14.29 0.96 -12.47
N LYS A 44 -13.27 1.65 -11.92
CA LYS A 44 -11.87 1.22 -11.96
C LYS A 44 -11.56 0.28 -10.79
N VAL A 45 -10.52 -0.53 -10.97
CA VAL A 45 -9.90 -1.29 -9.87
C VAL A 45 -8.49 -0.80 -9.63
N ALA A 46 -8.18 -0.44 -8.39
CA ALA A 46 -6.84 -0.03 -7.97
C ALA A 46 -6.23 -1.05 -7.00
N LEU A 47 -4.97 -1.43 -7.24
CA LEU A 47 -4.13 -2.19 -6.30
C LEU A 47 -3.11 -1.25 -5.65
N ILE A 48 -3.10 -1.16 -4.33
CA ILE A 48 -2.22 -0.28 -3.56
C ILE A 48 -1.38 -1.11 -2.59
N THR A 49 -0.06 -1.00 -2.64
CA THR A 49 0.81 -1.63 -1.63
C THR A 49 1.04 -0.70 -0.45
N GLY A 50 1.03 -1.22 0.78
CA GLY A 50 1.09 -0.42 2.00
C GLY A 50 -0.15 0.46 2.15
N GLY A 51 -1.32 -0.09 1.81
CA GLY A 51 -2.59 0.66 1.83
C GLY A 51 -3.25 0.74 3.20
N ASP A 52 -2.73 0.04 4.21
CA ASP A 52 -3.25 -0.01 5.57
C ASP A 52 -3.08 1.30 6.35
N SER A 53 -2.08 2.12 6.00
CA SER A 53 -1.68 3.32 6.75
C SER A 53 -1.07 4.40 5.86
N GLY A 54 -0.86 5.58 6.44
CA GLY A 54 -0.15 6.72 5.89
C GLY A 54 -0.67 7.16 4.53
N ILE A 55 0.26 7.33 3.60
CA ILE A 55 -0.04 7.77 2.23
C ILE A 55 -0.90 6.74 1.51
N GLY A 56 -0.64 5.45 1.69
CA GLY A 56 -1.40 4.39 1.03
C GLY A 56 -2.86 4.37 1.47
N ARG A 57 -3.13 4.54 2.77
CA ARG A 57 -4.48 4.70 3.32
C ARG A 57 -5.18 5.92 2.72
N ALA A 58 -4.51 7.07 2.69
CA ALA A 58 -5.09 8.29 2.12
C ALA A 58 -5.43 8.12 0.63
N VAL A 59 -4.57 7.44 -0.14
CA VAL A 59 -4.82 7.11 -1.55
C VAL A 59 -5.99 6.14 -1.69
N ALA A 60 -6.07 5.09 -0.86
CA ALA A 60 -7.16 4.12 -0.87
C ALA A 60 -8.52 4.79 -0.64
N ILE A 61 -8.61 5.66 0.37
CA ILE A 61 -9.83 6.43 0.69
C ILE A 61 -10.20 7.37 -0.46
N ALA A 62 -9.23 8.13 -0.98
CA ALA A 62 -9.48 9.07 -2.08
C ALA A 62 -9.94 8.34 -3.35
N TYR A 63 -9.36 7.18 -3.68
CA TYR A 63 -9.75 6.39 -4.85
C TYR A 63 -11.12 5.75 -4.68
N ALA A 64 -11.44 5.25 -3.48
CA ALA A 64 -12.77 4.74 -3.14
C ALA A 64 -13.84 5.81 -3.33
N ARG A 65 -13.57 7.03 -2.84
CA ARG A 65 -14.44 8.21 -3.04
C ARG A 65 -14.64 8.60 -4.50
N GLU A 66 -13.64 8.37 -5.33
CA GLU A 66 -13.74 8.59 -6.77
C GLU A 66 -14.43 7.43 -7.50
N GLY A 67 -14.87 6.40 -6.79
CA GLY A 67 -15.69 5.28 -7.29
C GLY A 67 -14.90 4.06 -7.75
N ALA A 68 -13.64 3.92 -7.33
CA ALA A 68 -12.84 2.74 -7.63
C ALA A 68 -13.02 1.64 -6.59
N ASP A 69 -13.10 0.39 -7.03
CA ASP A 69 -12.89 -0.76 -6.16
C ASP A 69 -11.41 -0.86 -5.78
N ILE A 70 -11.13 -1.18 -4.52
CA ILE A 70 -9.78 -1.15 -3.97
C ILE A 70 -9.32 -2.56 -3.61
N ALA A 71 -8.12 -2.92 -4.04
CA ALA A 71 -7.32 -3.96 -3.42
C ALA A 71 -6.13 -3.29 -2.73
N PHE A 72 -5.77 -3.73 -1.51
CA PHE A 72 -4.52 -3.31 -0.92
C PHE A 72 -3.80 -4.43 -0.18
N ALA A 73 -2.47 -4.31 -0.12
CA ALA A 73 -1.60 -5.18 0.63
C ALA A 73 -0.92 -4.46 1.79
N TYR A 74 -0.62 -5.21 2.85
CA TYR A 74 0.03 -4.75 4.09
C TYR A 74 0.78 -5.92 4.73
N LEU A 75 1.67 -5.65 5.70
CA LEU A 75 2.58 -6.66 6.24
C LEU A 75 2.01 -7.36 7.48
N SER A 76 1.59 -6.60 8.50
CA SER A 76 1.17 -7.16 9.80
C SER A 76 0.24 -6.28 10.65
N GLU A 77 -0.07 -5.07 10.22
CA GLU A 77 -0.78 -4.01 10.93
C GLU A 77 -2.30 -4.22 10.86
N GLU A 78 -2.79 -5.36 11.38
CA GLU A 78 -4.19 -5.81 11.23
C GLU A 78 -5.23 -4.75 11.63
N ARG A 79 -4.93 -3.98 12.68
CA ARG A 79 -5.81 -2.90 13.13
C ARG A 79 -5.93 -1.81 12.07
N ASP A 80 -4.80 -1.37 11.53
CA ASP A 80 -4.75 -0.29 10.55
C ASP A 80 -5.34 -0.72 9.21
N ALA A 81 -5.11 -1.98 8.82
CA ALA A 81 -5.77 -2.58 7.66
C ALA A 81 -7.30 -2.64 7.86
N GLY A 82 -7.78 -3.00 9.05
CA GLY A 82 -9.20 -3.00 9.39
C GLY A 82 -9.83 -1.61 9.31
N GLU A 83 -9.16 -0.59 9.86
CA GLU A 83 -9.63 0.80 9.80
C GLU A 83 -9.74 1.29 8.34
N THR A 84 -8.70 1.05 7.52
CA THR A 84 -8.72 1.40 6.08
C THR A 84 -9.85 0.67 5.35
N ARG A 85 -10.02 -0.63 5.60
CA ARG A 85 -11.09 -1.43 4.98
C ARG A 85 -12.45 -0.84 5.25
N SER A 86 -12.75 -0.51 6.52
CA SER A 86 -14.04 0.07 6.90
C SER A 86 -14.28 1.42 6.23
N LEU A 87 -13.24 2.26 6.11
CA LEU A 87 -13.35 3.54 5.41
C LEU A 87 -13.63 3.36 3.92
N VAL A 88 -12.93 2.44 3.25
CA VAL A 88 -13.14 2.14 1.82
C VAL A 88 -14.54 1.54 1.58
N GLU A 89 -14.93 0.51 2.33
CA GLU A 89 -16.25 -0.13 2.18
C GLU A 89 -17.39 0.86 2.52
N GLY A 90 -17.14 1.83 3.41
CA GLY A 90 -18.07 2.92 3.74
C GLY A 90 -18.39 3.86 2.58
N GLU A 91 -17.52 3.94 1.56
CA GLU A 91 -17.77 4.71 0.33
C GLU A 91 -18.62 3.92 -0.70
N GLY A 92 -19.04 2.69 -0.38
CA GLY A 92 -19.92 1.87 -1.23
C GLY A 92 -19.22 1.10 -2.35
N VAL A 93 -17.89 1.02 -2.31
CA VAL A 93 -17.07 0.23 -3.25
C VAL A 93 -16.59 -1.08 -2.60
N ARG A 94 -16.11 -2.02 -3.42
CA ARG A 94 -15.56 -3.29 -2.93
C ARG A 94 -14.12 -3.09 -2.41
N CYS A 95 -13.77 -3.81 -1.35
CA CYS A 95 -12.43 -3.82 -0.79
C CYS A 95 -11.87 -5.24 -0.69
N LEU A 96 -10.70 -5.47 -1.28
CA LEU A 96 -9.88 -6.68 -1.10
C LEU A 96 -8.66 -6.34 -0.24
N VAL A 97 -8.51 -7.03 0.88
CA VAL A 97 -7.41 -6.82 1.84
C VAL A 97 -6.55 -8.08 1.85
N VAL A 98 -5.25 -7.93 1.56
CA VAL A 98 -4.34 -9.07 1.44
C VAL A 98 -3.08 -8.84 2.28
N ARG A 99 -2.92 -9.66 3.31
CA ARG A 99 -1.69 -9.63 4.12
C ARG A 99 -0.56 -10.37 3.42
N GLY A 100 0.62 -9.76 3.34
CA GLY A 100 1.85 -10.44 2.96
C GLY A 100 2.98 -9.48 2.58
N ASP A 101 4.14 -10.06 2.27
CA ASP A 101 5.37 -9.34 2.01
C ASP A 101 5.59 -9.12 0.51
N VAL A 102 5.57 -7.87 0.08
CA VAL A 102 5.82 -7.48 -1.33
C VAL A 102 7.27 -7.69 -1.77
N GLY A 103 8.20 -7.94 -0.84
CA GLY A 103 9.55 -8.42 -1.14
C GLY A 103 9.59 -9.87 -1.64
N ASP A 104 8.50 -10.65 -1.47
CA ASP A 104 8.33 -11.98 -2.07
C ASP A 104 7.65 -11.88 -3.44
N GLU A 105 8.37 -12.34 -4.47
CA GLU A 105 7.88 -12.37 -5.85
C GLU A 105 6.64 -13.27 -6.02
N ARG A 106 6.56 -14.40 -5.29
CA ARG A 106 5.39 -15.29 -5.34
C ARG A 106 4.16 -14.57 -4.80
N PHE A 107 4.30 -13.93 -3.64
CA PHE A 107 3.23 -13.14 -3.06
C PHE A 107 2.76 -12.02 -4.01
N CYS A 108 3.68 -11.30 -4.65
CA CYS A 108 3.32 -10.28 -5.63
C CYS A 108 2.47 -10.82 -6.78
N ARG A 109 2.79 -12.02 -7.29
CA ARG A 109 1.98 -12.67 -8.33
C ARG A 109 0.59 -13.04 -7.82
N GLU A 110 0.52 -13.66 -6.66
CA GLU A 110 -0.74 -14.06 -6.02
C GLU A 110 -1.62 -12.85 -5.70
N LEU A 111 -1.03 -11.73 -5.29
CA LEU A 111 -1.73 -10.47 -5.02
C LEU A 111 -2.41 -9.90 -6.28
N VAL A 112 -1.69 -9.88 -7.41
CA VAL A 112 -2.25 -9.43 -8.69
C VAL A 112 -3.35 -10.38 -9.17
N GLU A 113 -3.13 -11.70 -9.06
CA GLU A 113 -4.14 -12.71 -9.43
C GLU A 113 -5.39 -12.62 -8.55
N ALA A 114 -5.23 -12.46 -7.23
CA ALA A 114 -6.34 -12.25 -6.31
C ALA A 114 -7.13 -10.98 -6.64
N THR A 115 -6.42 -9.89 -6.98
CA THR A 115 -7.06 -8.63 -7.41
C THR A 115 -7.91 -8.84 -8.66
N VAL A 116 -7.33 -9.42 -9.72
CA VAL A 116 -8.05 -9.64 -10.98
C VAL A 116 -9.20 -10.64 -10.81
N SER A 117 -9.02 -11.71 -10.04
CA SER A 117 -10.05 -12.73 -9.84
C SER A 117 -11.22 -12.25 -8.98
N ARG A 118 -10.97 -11.45 -7.94
CA ARG A 118 -12.02 -10.97 -7.01
C ARG A 118 -12.67 -9.68 -7.47
N LEU A 119 -11.91 -8.78 -8.09
CA LEU A 119 -12.41 -7.47 -8.53
C LEU A 119 -12.64 -7.39 -10.04
N GLY A 120 -12.22 -8.41 -10.79
CA GLY A 120 -12.51 -8.60 -12.22
C GLY A 120 -11.48 -7.99 -13.18
N ARG A 121 -10.69 -7.03 -12.70
CA ARG A 121 -9.67 -6.31 -13.48
C ARG A 121 -8.63 -5.66 -12.56
N LEU A 122 -7.59 -5.10 -13.16
CA LEU A 122 -6.64 -4.20 -12.51
C LEU A 122 -6.36 -3.05 -13.48
N ASP A 123 -6.75 -1.83 -13.12
CA ASP A 123 -6.58 -0.63 -13.94
C ASP A 123 -5.43 0.26 -13.45
N ILE A 124 -5.24 0.30 -12.13
CA ILE A 124 -4.32 1.21 -11.46
C ILE A 124 -3.46 0.41 -10.48
N LEU A 125 -2.14 0.52 -10.61
CA LEU A 125 -1.19 -0.03 -9.64
C LEU A 125 -0.47 1.12 -8.94
N VAL A 126 -0.54 1.14 -7.62
CA VAL A 126 0.17 2.09 -6.76
C VAL A 126 1.21 1.33 -5.94
N ASN A 127 2.46 1.38 -6.39
CA ASN A 127 3.59 0.87 -5.62
C ASN A 127 3.96 1.91 -4.54
N ASN A 128 3.55 1.66 -3.30
CA ASN A 128 3.72 2.59 -2.19
C ASN A 128 4.36 1.94 -0.94
N ALA A 129 4.22 0.63 -0.74
CA ALA A 129 4.90 -0.08 0.34
C ALA A 129 6.41 0.19 0.30
N ALA A 130 6.97 0.51 1.46
CA ALA A 130 8.39 0.76 1.63
C ALA A 130 8.82 0.48 3.08
N GLU A 131 10.08 0.12 3.25
CA GLU A 131 10.75 0.10 4.56
C GLU A 131 11.93 1.08 4.57
N GLN A 132 12.26 1.58 5.77
CA GLN A 132 13.36 2.54 5.93
C GLN A 132 14.09 2.31 7.26
N HIS A 133 15.30 1.79 7.20
CA HIS A 133 16.15 1.58 8.37
C HIS A 133 17.19 2.70 8.49
N VAL A 134 17.16 3.43 9.61
CA VAL A 134 18.13 4.51 9.85
C VAL A 134 19.46 3.91 10.29
N ALA A 135 20.51 4.14 9.50
CA ALA A 135 21.89 3.84 9.85
C ALA A 135 22.66 5.17 10.08
N ARG A 136 23.55 5.21 11.09
CA ARG A 136 24.35 6.42 11.36
C ARG A 136 25.55 6.53 10.44
N LYS A 137 26.08 5.39 10.01
CA LYS A 137 27.18 5.28 9.06
C LYS A 137 26.87 4.21 8.01
N LEU A 138 27.59 4.26 6.90
CA LEU A 138 27.40 3.30 5.81
C LEU A 138 27.79 1.88 6.23
N GLU A 139 28.83 1.75 7.05
CA GLU A 139 29.33 0.47 7.55
C GLU A 139 28.37 -0.24 8.51
N ASP A 140 27.38 0.49 9.05
CA ASP A 140 26.34 -0.08 9.91
C ASP A 140 25.25 -0.83 9.11
N ILE A 141 25.22 -0.66 7.78
CA ILE A 141 24.23 -1.30 6.91
C ILE A 141 24.68 -2.72 6.59
N THR A 142 23.97 -3.71 7.13
CA THR A 142 24.25 -5.11 6.82
C THR A 142 23.79 -5.48 5.41
N ALA A 143 24.35 -6.55 4.85
CA ALA A 143 23.94 -7.05 3.54
C ALA A 143 22.46 -7.46 3.53
N GLU A 144 21.98 -8.03 4.63
CA GLU A 144 20.58 -8.46 4.79
C GLU A 144 19.64 -7.26 4.82
N GLN A 145 20.00 -6.18 5.55
CA GLN A 145 19.23 -4.94 5.56
C GLN A 145 19.17 -4.33 4.16
N LEU A 146 20.33 -4.26 3.48
CA LEU A 146 20.41 -3.71 2.13
C LEU A 146 19.54 -4.51 1.16
N GLU A 147 19.66 -5.84 1.16
CA GLU A 147 18.84 -6.70 0.31
C GLU A 147 17.36 -6.50 0.59
N ARG A 148 16.95 -6.59 1.86
CA ARG A 148 15.54 -6.43 2.27
C ARG A 148 14.94 -5.11 1.78
N THR A 149 15.69 -4.01 1.94
CA THR A 149 15.25 -2.69 1.48
C THR A 149 15.10 -2.64 -0.03
N PHE A 150 16.01 -3.24 -0.79
CA PHE A 150 15.88 -3.34 -2.25
C PHE A 150 14.72 -4.25 -2.67
N ARG A 151 14.48 -5.36 -1.96
CA ARG A 151 13.36 -6.26 -2.25
C ARG A 151 12.02 -5.53 -2.12
N THR A 152 11.81 -4.84 -1.01
CA THR A 152 10.56 -4.11 -0.74
C THR A 152 10.42 -2.87 -1.61
N ASN A 153 11.46 -2.03 -1.69
CA ASN A 153 11.32 -0.69 -2.24
C ASN A 153 11.59 -0.63 -3.76
N ILE A 154 12.25 -1.64 -4.33
CA ILE A 154 12.64 -1.66 -5.75
C ILE A 154 12.10 -2.92 -6.44
N PHE A 155 12.47 -4.12 -5.99
CA PHE A 155 12.12 -5.35 -6.71
C PHE A 155 10.61 -5.61 -6.74
N ALA A 156 9.89 -5.30 -5.66
CA ALA A 156 8.43 -5.38 -5.60
C ALA A 156 7.75 -4.68 -6.79
N TYR A 157 8.29 -3.53 -7.24
CA TYR A 157 7.73 -2.73 -8.33
C TYR A 157 7.82 -3.49 -9.66
N PHE A 158 8.85 -4.31 -9.82
CA PHE A 158 9.02 -5.19 -10.98
C PHE A 158 8.18 -6.46 -10.85
N PHE A 159 8.13 -7.07 -9.65
CA PHE A 159 7.35 -8.29 -9.40
C PHE A 159 5.85 -8.08 -9.66
N LEU A 160 5.30 -6.94 -9.23
CA LEU A 160 3.88 -6.59 -9.39
C LEU A 160 3.49 -6.29 -10.84
N ARG A 161 4.45 -5.89 -11.69
CA ARG A 161 4.21 -5.78 -13.14
C ARG A 161 4.04 -7.15 -13.81
N GLY A 162 4.73 -8.17 -13.31
CA GLY A 162 4.87 -9.48 -13.97
C GLY A 162 3.59 -10.33 -14.02
N GLY A 163 2.57 -10.04 -13.21
CA GLY A 163 1.33 -10.83 -13.15
C GLY A 163 0.36 -10.63 -14.33
N GLY A 164 0.59 -9.63 -15.18
CA GLY A 164 -0.31 -9.28 -16.29
C GLY A 164 -0.06 -10.00 -17.61
N GLN A 165 0.99 -10.81 -17.74
CA GLN A 165 1.39 -11.43 -19.01
C GLN A 165 1.21 -12.95 -19.00
N ASN A 166 -0.03 -13.41 -19.07
CA ASN A 166 -0.32 -14.78 -19.53
C ASN A 166 -1.65 -14.89 -20.29
N ARG A 167 -2.04 -13.83 -21.03
CA ARG A 167 -3.12 -13.90 -22.01
C ARG A 167 -2.56 -13.91 -23.44
N GLN A 168 -2.00 -15.05 -23.85
CA GLN A 168 -1.92 -15.43 -25.28
C GLN A 168 -1.44 -16.88 -25.42
N HIS A 169 -2.38 -17.83 -25.38
CA HIS A 169 -2.44 -19.08 -26.16
C HIS A 169 -3.35 -20.08 -25.45
N ARG A 170 -4.65 -20.13 -25.81
CA ARG A 170 -5.53 -21.33 -25.77
C ARG A 170 -7.01 -20.98 -26.04
N LEU A 171 -7.30 -20.28 -27.13
CA LEU A 171 -8.68 -20.20 -27.66
C LEU A 171 -8.69 -19.92 -29.16
N CYS A 172 -8.04 -20.80 -29.91
CA CYS A 172 -8.26 -20.98 -31.35
C CYS A 172 -7.82 -22.41 -31.70
N HIS A 173 -8.68 -23.39 -31.42
CA HIS A 173 -8.83 -24.64 -32.18
C HIS A 173 -9.84 -25.53 -31.45
N ARG A 174 -11.09 -25.44 -31.90
CA ARG A 174 -12.05 -26.55 -32.07
C ARG A 174 -13.35 -25.95 -32.61
N LEU A 175 -13.36 -25.79 -33.92
CA LEU A 175 -14.47 -26.31 -34.73
C LEU A 175 -14.34 -27.84 -34.73
#